data_AF-A0A9E2D7L0-F1
#
_entry.id   AF-A0A9E2D7L0-F1
#
_cell.length_a   1.000
_cell.length_b   1.000
_cell.length_c   1.000
_cell.angle_alpha   90.00
_cell.angle_beta   90.00
_cell.angle_gamma   90.00
#
_symmetry.space_group_name_H-M   'P 1'
#
loop_
_entity.id
_entity.type
_entity.pdbx_description
1 polymer ?
#
loop_
_entity_poly.entity_id
_entity_poly.type
_entity_poly.pdbx_seq_one_letter_code
_entity_poly.pdbx_strand_id
1 'polypeptide(L)'
;MNTNQFSNPEQTRANKPLNQTGQETSSGGASGMFSQLRNMKLLLAVVVFALPIALIVFSIIIPVVRYKPMPWSGIKQTETASASISLSSEQKAILKKVIELENEKAYRNNRLELANHDSIYLVLDLADRVVNLEIKGVTVRSNKIVDMVVSNRFGLISHESLLPWITEPFTLEHAISTIPKSPIVIKQAPKDTIEAAKTATTPEPPKVTAVYFTFYFDRNLVLEFEQKDAPNEEALDEIKAYRAQKKKENSKSLLRTLKSASEPDQPMTIKLIVNEADAKAIYRAVPTKTRLALKL
;
A
#
# COMPACT_ATOMS: atom_id res chain seq x y z
N MET A 1 -53.76 19.53 -13.12
CA MET A 1 -54.88 20.37 -12.66
C MET A 1 -54.33 21.38 -11.67
N ASN A 2 -54.62 22.66 -11.92
CA ASN A 2 -54.28 23.92 -11.22
C ASN A 2 -52.80 24.33 -11.10
N THR A 3 -52.27 25.40 -11.75
CA THR A 3 -52.58 26.87 -11.73
C THR A 3 -52.33 27.47 -10.34
N ASN A 4 -51.67 28.60 -10.09
CA ASN A 4 -51.50 29.91 -10.77
C ASN A 4 -50.39 30.68 -9.99
N GLN A 5 -49.42 31.37 -10.60
CA GLN A 5 -49.40 32.76 -11.12
C GLN A 5 -48.76 33.82 -10.18
N PHE A 6 -48.29 34.90 -10.85
CA PHE A 6 -47.90 36.25 -10.39
C PHE A 6 -46.44 36.45 -9.98
N SER A 7 -45.69 37.46 -10.42
CA SER A 7 -45.85 38.50 -11.46
C SER A 7 -44.55 39.32 -11.54
N ASN A 8 -44.22 39.77 -12.76
CA ASN A 8 -43.24 40.80 -13.17
C ASN A 8 -43.72 42.22 -12.72
N PRO A 9 -43.16 43.37 -13.18
CA PRO A 9 -41.77 43.84 -13.46
C PRO A 9 -41.47 45.17 -12.70
N GLU A 10 -40.25 45.73 -12.80
CA GLU A 10 -40.13 47.19 -12.96
C GLU A 10 -38.79 47.65 -13.54
N GLN A 11 -38.90 48.54 -14.53
CA GLN A 11 -37.83 49.22 -15.23
C GLN A 11 -37.50 50.53 -14.49
N THR A 12 -36.24 50.96 -14.50
CA THR A 12 -35.96 52.41 -14.47
C THR A 12 -34.70 52.74 -15.27
N ARG A 13 -34.89 53.54 -16.32
CA ARG A 13 -33.88 54.27 -17.08
C ARG A 13 -33.48 55.53 -16.30
N ALA A 14 -32.22 55.97 -16.40
CA ALA A 14 -31.88 57.39 -16.35
C ALA A 14 -30.55 57.67 -17.07
N ASN A 15 -30.52 58.84 -17.73
CA ASN A 15 -29.57 59.26 -18.76
C ASN A 15 -28.28 59.93 -18.21
N LYS A 16 -27.21 59.89 -19.03
CA LYS A 16 -26.23 60.93 -19.47
C LYS A 16 -26.08 62.24 -18.62
N PRO A 17 -24.92 62.94 -18.60
CA PRO A 17 -24.23 63.39 -19.84
C PRO A 17 -22.67 63.42 -19.85
N LEU A 18 -22.18 63.58 -21.08
CA LEU A 18 -20.83 64.02 -21.49
C LEU A 18 -20.58 65.48 -21.06
N ASN A 19 -19.35 65.83 -20.63
CA ASN A 19 -18.61 66.93 -21.24
C ASN A 19 -17.11 66.94 -20.90
N GLN A 20 -16.33 67.34 -21.92
CA GLN A 20 -14.91 67.71 -21.93
C GLN A 20 -14.72 69.04 -21.16
N THR A 21 -13.57 69.57 -20.73
CA THR A 21 -12.28 69.84 -21.41
C THR A 21 -11.36 70.61 -20.42
N GLY A 22 -10.02 70.54 -20.60
CA GLY A 22 -9.02 71.54 -20.15
C GLY A 22 -8.22 71.20 -18.88
N GLN A 23 -6.93 70.80 -18.96
CA GLN A 23 -5.71 71.65 -18.95
C GLN A 23 -5.51 72.36 -17.58
N GLU A 24 -4.40 72.27 -16.83
CA GLU A 24 -2.97 72.34 -17.18
C GLU A 24 -2.05 71.99 -15.97
N THR A 25 -0.81 71.61 -16.28
CA THR A 25 0.48 71.88 -15.60
C THR A 25 0.89 71.27 -14.22
N SER A 26 1.91 70.41 -14.32
CA SER A 26 3.26 70.58 -13.74
C SER A 26 3.68 69.88 -12.44
N SER A 27 4.82 69.19 -12.61
CA SER A 27 5.95 69.04 -11.69
C SER A 27 5.81 68.07 -10.51
N GLY A 28 6.71 67.07 -10.48
CA GLY A 28 6.85 66.14 -9.35
C GLY A 28 7.35 64.73 -9.69
N GLY A 29 7.76 64.45 -10.93
CA GLY A 29 8.38 63.17 -11.29
C GLY A 29 9.91 63.25 -11.24
N ALA A 30 10.55 62.55 -10.28
CA ALA A 30 11.85 61.86 -10.45
C ALA A 30 12.48 61.33 -9.14
N SER A 31 11.93 61.59 -7.93
CA SER A 31 12.57 61.13 -6.68
C SER A 31 11.99 59.85 -6.06
N GLY A 32 10.81 59.40 -6.49
CA GLY A 32 10.15 58.19 -5.93
C GLY A 32 10.50 56.86 -6.62
N MET A 33 11.05 56.88 -7.84
CA MET A 33 11.26 55.66 -8.63
C MET A 33 12.60 54.96 -8.30
N PHE A 34 13.60 55.71 -7.82
CA PHE A 34 14.90 55.15 -7.41
C PHE A 34 14.88 54.54 -6.00
N SER A 35 13.95 54.94 -5.12
CA SER A 35 13.78 54.33 -3.79
C SER A 35 13.08 52.96 -3.88
N GLN A 36 12.15 52.77 -4.82
CA GLN A 36 11.50 51.48 -5.06
C GLN A 36 12.48 50.44 -5.63
N LEU A 37 13.36 50.82 -6.56
CA LEU A 37 14.39 49.92 -7.10
C LEU A 37 15.45 49.55 -6.05
N ARG A 38 15.80 50.47 -5.14
CA ARG A 38 16.75 50.19 -4.05
C ARG A 38 16.15 49.21 -3.03
N ASN A 39 14.87 49.39 -2.67
CA ASN A 39 14.18 48.50 -1.74
C ASN A 39 13.93 47.11 -2.35
N MET A 40 13.70 47.01 -3.66
CA MET A 40 13.54 45.73 -4.36
C MET A 40 14.86 44.95 -4.45
N LYS A 41 15.98 45.65 -4.70
CA LYS A 41 17.32 45.03 -4.65
C LYS A 41 17.69 44.57 -3.23
N LEU A 42 17.28 45.31 -2.21
CA LEU A 42 17.49 44.94 -0.81
C LEU A 42 16.64 43.71 -0.42
N LEU A 43 15.37 43.66 -0.82
CA LEU A 43 14.52 42.49 -0.62
C LEU A 43 15.06 41.26 -1.34
N LEU A 44 15.52 41.41 -2.59
CA LEU A 44 16.07 40.29 -3.35
C LEU A 44 17.39 39.79 -2.74
N ALA A 45 18.28 40.69 -2.28
CA ALA A 45 19.48 40.31 -1.55
C ALA A 45 19.15 39.59 -0.23
N VAL A 46 18.17 40.09 0.53
CA VAL A 46 17.71 39.44 1.77
C VAL A 46 17.16 38.05 1.48
N VAL A 47 16.37 37.85 0.43
CA VAL A 47 15.86 36.51 0.07
C VAL A 47 16.99 35.58 -0.37
N VAL A 48 17.93 36.05 -1.20
CA VAL A 48 19.07 35.25 -1.69
C VAL A 48 20.00 34.82 -0.55
N PHE A 49 20.15 35.63 0.50
CA PHE A 49 20.95 35.26 1.68
C PHE A 49 20.15 34.52 2.76
N ALA A 50 18.87 34.84 2.96
CA ALA A 50 18.04 34.19 3.98
C ALA A 50 17.67 32.75 3.59
N LEU A 51 17.49 32.46 2.30
CA LEU A 51 17.11 31.14 1.81
C LEU A 51 18.18 30.04 2.04
N PRO A 52 19.48 30.24 1.77
CA PRO A 52 20.51 29.26 2.11
C PRO A 52 20.70 29.13 3.62
N ILE A 53 20.59 30.22 4.39
CA ILE A 53 20.64 30.16 5.86
C ILE A 53 19.47 29.34 6.40
N ALA A 54 18.25 29.56 5.90
CA ALA A 54 17.07 28.78 6.27
C ALA A 54 17.23 27.30 5.89
N LEU A 55 17.78 26.99 4.71
CA LEU A 55 18.06 25.61 4.31
C LEU A 55 19.10 24.94 5.21
N ILE A 56 20.16 25.64 5.62
CA ILE A 56 21.17 25.12 6.55
C ILE A 56 20.55 24.86 7.93
N VAL A 57 19.75 25.81 8.46
CA VAL A 57 19.06 25.65 9.74
C VAL A 57 18.08 24.47 9.70
N PHE A 58 17.31 24.32 8.60
CA PHE A 58 16.32 23.25 8.47
C PHE A 58 16.94 21.88 8.19
N SER A 59 18.04 21.84 7.43
CA SER A 59 18.75 20.61 7.04
C SER A 59 19.63 20.06 8.16
N ILE A 60 20.29 20.94 8.94
CA ILE A 60 21.31 20.53 9.90
C ILE A 60 20.84 20.73 11.35
N ILE A 61 20.31 21.90 11.70
CA ILE A 61 20.04 22.24 13.11
C ILE A 61 18.77 21.56 13.60
N ILE A 62 17.69 21.53 12.83
CA ILE A 62 16.44 20.86 13.24
C ILE A 62 16.65 19.37 13.52
N PRO A 63 17.30 18.57 12.65
CA PRO A 63 17.53 17.16 12.98
C PRO A 63 18.48 16.95 14.15
N VAL A 64 19.45 17.84 14.38
CA VAL A 64 20.39 17.74 15.51
C VAL A 64 19.75 18.15 16.85
N VAL A 65 18.94 19.21 16.88
CA VAL A 65 18.25 19.68 18.10
C VAL A 65 17.01 18.85 18.42
N ARG A 66 16.38 18.24 17.39
CA ARG A 66 15.33 17.22 17.56
C ARG A 66 15.88 15.81 17.64
N TYR A 67 17.19 15.63 17.62
CA TYR A 67 17.85 14.41 18.02
C TYR A 67 17.68 14.26 19.54
N LYS A 68 16.48 13.86 19.95
CA LYS A 68 16.36 13.08 21.17
C LYS A 68 16.98 11.74 20.81
N PRO A 69 18.15 11.35 21.37
CA PRO A 69 18.52 9.95 21.32
C PRO A 69 17.29 9.19 21.80
N MET A 70 16.91 8.17 21.04
CA MET A 70 15.75 7.36 21.30
C MET A 70 15.66 7.11 22.81
N PRO A 71 14.54 7.44 23.49
CA PRO A 71 14.25 6.80 24.75
C PRO A 71 14.06 5.33 24.38
N TRP A 72 15.18 4.61 24.37
CA TRP A 72 15.23 3.17 24.56
C TRP A 72 14.18 2.89 25.62
N SER A 73 13.11 2.20 25.24
CA SER A 73 12.10 1.81 26.22
C SER A 73 12.85 1.03 27.28
N GLY A 74 12.94 1.64 28.46
CA GLY A 74 13.61 1.09 29.60
C GLY A 74 12.84 -0.14 30.08
N ILE A 75 12.97 -1.26 29.38
CA ILE A 75 13.53 -2.39 30.11
C ILE A 75 14.84 -1.82 30.61
N LYS A 76 14.84 -1.38 31.87
CA LYS A 76 16.08 -1.25 32.61
C LYS A 76 16.81 -2.53 32.25
N GLN A 77 17.89 -2.43 31.49
CA GLN A 77 18.96 -3.38 31.67
C GLN A 77 19.34 -3.17 33.13
N THR A 78 18.60 -3.81 34.04
CA THR A 78 19.16 -4.29 35.28
C THR A 78 20.47 -4.90 34.85
N GLU A 79 21.52 -4.39 35.46
CA GLU A 79 22.93 -4.65 35.21
C GLU A 79 23.26 -6.15 35.37
N THR A 80 22.64 -7.00 34.55
CA THR A 80 22.58 -8.45 34.73
C THR A 80 22.65 -9.22 33.41
N ALA A 81 22.74 -8.58 32.24
CA ALA A 81 22.73 -9.29 30.96
C ALA A 81 23.81 -8.84 29.96
N SER A 82 25.02 -8.58 30.45
CA SER A 82 26.26 -8.82 29.68
C SER A 82 26.87 -10.19 29.99
N ALA A 83 26.17 -11.02 30.78
CA ALA A 83 26.44 -12.44 30.80
C ALA A 83 25.86 -13.01 29.51
N SER A 84 26.69 -13.30 28.52
CA SER A 84 26.34 -14.31 27.52
C SER A 84 26.04 -15.59 28.29
N ILE A 85 24.76 -15.81 28.63
CA ILE A 85 24.32 -17.06 29.25
C ILE A 85 24.61 -18.10 28.18
N SER A 86 25.73 -18.81 28.37
CA SER A 86 26.09 -19.99 27.62
C SER A 86 25.07 -21.06 28.00
N LEU A 87 23.88 -21.00 27.40
CA LEU A 87 22.88 -22.03 27.52
C LEU A 87 23.53 -23.36 27.15
N SER A 88 23.38 -24.36 28.03
CA SER A 88 23.82 -25.71 27.70
C SER A 88 23.10 -26.18 26.43
N SER A 89 23.69 -27.15 25.71
CA SER A 89 23.06 -27.73 24.51
C SER A 89 21.63 -28.23 24.79
N GLU A 90 21.42 -28.78 25.99
CA GLU A 90 20.12 -29.23 26.48
C GLU A 90 19.13 -28.06 26.70
N GLN A 91 19.56 -26.98 27.35
CA GLN A 91 18.73 -25.78 27.54
C GLN A 91 18.35 -25.12 26.22
N LYS A 92 19.25 -25.09 25.23
CA LYS A 92 18.94 -24.61 23.87
C LYS A 92 17.90 -25.46 23.18
N ALA A 93 17.96 -26.79 23.34
CA ALA A 93 16.97 -27.70 22.78
C ALA A 93 15.58 -27.49 23.42
N ILE A 94 15.53 -27.32 24.74
CA ILE A 94 14.28 -27.02 25.47
C ILE A 94 13.71 -25.68 25.00
N LEU A 95 14.54 -24.63 24.93
CA LEU A 95 14.09 -23.30 24.49
C LEU A 95 13.53 -23.34 23.06
N LYS A 96 14.22 -24.03 22.13
CA LYS A 96 13.73 -24.20 20.76
C LYS A 96 12.36 -24.89 20.73
N LYS A 97 12.17 -25.93 21.54
CA LYS A 97 10.89 -26.64 21.65
C LYS A 97 9.79 -25.76 22.23
N VAL A 98 10.10 -24.92 23.21
CA VAL A 98 9.12 -23.96 23.77
C VAL A 98 8.68 -22.96 22.70
N ILE A 99 9.65 -22.38 21.97
CA ILE A 99 9.38 -21.45 20.86
C ILE A 99 8.48 -22.10 19.80
N GLU A 100 8.78 -23.35 19.42
CA GLU A 100 7.98 -24.11 18.46
C GLU A 100 6.54 -24.32 18.94
N LEU A 101 6.35 -24.71 20.20
CA LEU A 101 5.03 -24.92 20.79
C LEU A 101 4.23 -23.61 20.92
N GLU A 102 4.90 -22.49 21.22
CA GLU A 102 4.26 -21.18 21.27
C GLU A 102 3.79 -20.72 19.89
N ASN A 103 4.63 -20.89 18.86
CA ASN A 103 4.26 -20.59 17.48
C ASN A 103 3.11 -21.48 17.01
N GLU A 104 3.15 -22.77 17.34
CA GLU A 104 2.07 -23.71 17.00
C GLU A 104 0.76 -23.33 17.70
N LYS A 105 0.81 -22.97 18.99
CA LYS A 105 -0.34 -22.49 19.74
C LYS A 105 -0.91 -21.21 19.13
N ALA A 106 -0.07 -20.23 18.82
CA ALA A 106 -0.47 -18.99 18.17
C ALA A 106 -1.16 -19.25 16.83
N TYR A 107 -0.56 -20.10 15.98
CA TYR A 107 -1.15 -20.51 14.71
C TYR A 107 -2.52 -21.19 14.87
N ARG A 108 -2.64 -22.14 15.80
CA ARG A 108 -3.91 -22.85 16.05
C ARG A 108 -5.00 -21.89 16.56
N ASN A 109 -4.65 -20.96 17.44
CA ASN A 109 -5.58 -19.95 17.95
C ASN A 109 -6.04 -19.00 16.83
N ASN A 110 -5.10 -18.55 15.99
CA ASN A 110 -5.38 -17.68 14.84
C ASN A 110 -6.34 -18.39 13.86
N ARG A 111 -6.07 -19.66 13.53
CA ARG A 111 -6.95 -20.48 12.68
C ARG A 111 -8.33 -20.71 13.31
N LEU A 112 -8.41 -20.90 14.63
CA LEU A 112 -9.68 -21.03 15.36
C LEU A 112 -10.49 -19.73 15.29
N GLU A 113 -9.85 -18.57 15.44
CA GLU A 113 -10.50 -17.28 15.27
C GLU A 113 -11.04 -17.11 13.84
N LEU A 114 -10.24 -17.44 12.83
CA LEU A 114 -10.66 -17.40 11.43
C LEU A 114 -11.83 -18.34 11.13
N ALA A 115 -11.87 -19.51 11.76
CA ALA A 115 -12.97 -20.46 11.61
C ALA A 115 -14.32 -19.91 12.12
N ASN A 116 -14.33 -18.90 12.99
CA ASN A 116 -15.56 -18.24 13.42
C ASN A 116 -16.14 -17.31 12.34
N HIS A 117 -15.39 -17.00 11.27
CA HIS A 117 -15.85 -16.16 10.18
C HIS A 117 -16.44 -16.97 9.02
N ASP A 118 -17.48 -16.43 8.39
CA ASP A 118 -18.20 -17.05 7.25
C ASP A 118 -17.64 -16.65 5.87
N SER A 119 -16.42 -16.12 5.83
CA SER A 119 -15.75 -15.74 4.58
C SER A 119 -14.56 -16.64 4.32
N ILE A 120 -14.18 -16.74 3.04
CA ILE A 120 -12.96 -17.47 2.66
C ILE A 120 -11.74 -16.69 3.19
N TYR A 121 -10.88 -17.40 3.90
CA TYR A 121 -9.62 -16.88 4.42
C TYR A 121 -8.43 -17.75 3.95
N LEU A 122 -7.24 -17.17 4.04
CA LEU A 122 -5.99 -17.81 3.68
C LEU A 122 -5.33 -18.41 4.92
N VAL A 123 -4.76 -19.60 4.74
CA VAL A 123 -3.89 -20.23 5.73
C VAL A 123 -2.59 -20.57 5.02
N LEU A 124 -1.51 -19.89 5.41
CA LEU A 124 -0.19 -20.05 4.82
C LEU A 124 0.71 -20.80 5.79
N ASP A 125 1.15 -21.98 5.36
CA ASP A 125 2.11 -22.81 6.08
C ASP A 125 3.44 -22.75 5.36
N LEU A 126 4.41 -22.03 5.93
CA LEU A 126 5.74 -21.90 5.35
C LEU A 126 6.57 -23.18 5.54
N ALA A 127 6.36 -23.89 6.66
CA ALA A 127 7.07 -25.12 6.99
C ALA A 127 6.67 -26.25 6.01
N ASP A 128 5.36 -26.44 5.82
CA ASP A 128 4.83 -27.48 4.93
C ASP A 128 4.76 -27.02 3.46
N ARG A 129 5.03 -25.74 3.17
CA ARG A 129 4.98 -25.11 1.84
C ARG A 129 3.61 -25.25 1.17
N VAL A 130 2.56 -24.95 1.92
CA VAL A 130 1.18 -25.07 1.45
C VAL A 130 0.41 -23.78 1.71
N VAL A 131 -0.40 -23.38 0.72
CA VAL A 131 -1.41 -22.34 0.85
C VAL A 131 -2.79 -22.99 0.79
N ASN A 132 -3.52 -22.90 1.90
CA ASN A 132 -4.88 -23.39 1.99
C ASN A 132 -5.88 -22.23 1.92
N LEU A 133 -6.94 -22.44 1.15
CA LEU A 133 -8.15 -21.65 1.22
C LEU A 133 -9.13 -22.37 2.12
N GLU A 134 -9.55 -21.71 3.19
CA GLU A 134 -10.47 -22.29 4.16
C GLU A 134 -11.71 -21.43 4.36
N ILE A 135 -12.80 -22.08 4.77
CA ILE A 135 -14.03 -21.44 5.21
C ILE A 135 -14.54 -22.20 6.44
N LYS A 136 -14.86 -21.51 7.54
CA LYS A 136 -15.32 -22.13 8.79
C LYS A 136 -14.45 -23.31 9.27
N GLY A 137 -13.13 -23.22 9.12
CA GLY A 137 -12.18 -24.28 9.48
C GLY A 137 -12.05 -25.43 8.48
N VAL A 138 -12.83 -25.42 7.39
CA VAL A 138 -12.81 -26.46 6.35
C VAL A 138 -11.96 -26.01 5.17
N THR A 139 -10.98 -26.83 4.80
CA THR A 139 -10.14 -26.58 3.62
C THR A 139 -10.92 -26.83 2.34
N VAL A 140 -11.18 -25.76 1.59
CA VAL A 140 -11.86 -25.80 0.28
C VAL A 140 -10.88 -26.14 -0.84
N ARG A 141 -9.66 -25.62 -0.74
CA ARG A 141 -8.60 -25.87 -1.71
C ARG A 141 -7.25 -25.80 -1.04
N SER A 142 -6.38 -26.74 -1.38
CA SER A 142 -4.99 -26.76 -0.95
C SER A 142 -4.09 -26.63 -2.18
N ASN A 143 -3.13 -25.70 -2.12
CA ASN A 143 -2.19 -25.47 -3.21
C ASN A 143 -0.76 -25.60 -2.68
N LYS A 144 0.05 -26.37 -3.38
CA LYS A 144 1.46 -26.56 -3.03
C LYS A 144 2.31 -25.42 -3.58
N ILE A 145 3.20 -24.91 -2.74
CA ILE A 145 4.16 -23.87 -3.11
C ILE A 145 5.36 -24.56 -3.75
N VAL A 146 5.71 -24.15 -4.97
CA VAL A 146 6.81 -24.72 -5.74
C VAL A 146 8.13 -24.22 -5.18
N ASP A 147 8.21 -22.91 -4.98
CA ASP A 147 9.38 -22.24 -4.43
C ASP A 147 8.97 -21.01 -3.62
N MET A 148 9.80 -20.61 -2.67
CA MET A 148 9.50 -19.58 -1.69
C MET A 148 10.74 -18.78 -1.34
N VAL A 149 10.59 -17.46 -1.31
CA VAL A 149 11.61 -16.54 -0.80
C VAL A 149 11.02 -15.73 0.33
N VAL A 150 11.53 -15.96 1.54
CA VAL A 150 11.15 -15.22 2.74
C VAL A 150 12.19 -14.14 3.00
N SER A 151 11.75 -12.93 3.35
CA SER A 151 12.69 -11.85 3.66
C SER A 151 13.59 -12.19 4.87
N ASN A 152 14.87 -11.81 4.83
CA ASN A 152 15.82 -12.06 5.92
C ASN A 152 15.38 -11.48 7.28
N ARG A 153 14.42 -10.54 7.29
CA ARG A 153 13.91 -9.90 8.51
C ARG A 153 13.22 -10.88 9.45
N PHE A 154 12.60 -11.94 8.92
CA PHE A 154 12.02 -13.00 9.75
C PHE A 154 13.07 -13.67 10.66
N GLY A 155 14.33 -13.74 10.22
CA GLY A 155 15.43 -14.28 11.03
C GLY A 155 16.09 -13.27 11.98
N LEU A 156 15.81 -11.97 11.85
CA LEU A 156 16.39 -10.90 12.67
C LEU A 156 15.49 -10.45 13.82
N ILE A 157 14.19 -10.74 13.74
CA ILE A 157 13.21 -10.37 14.76
C ILE A 157 13.34 -11.33 15.96
N SER A 158 13.34 -10.79 17.18
CA SER A 158 13.33 -11.60 18.39
C SER A 158 12.00 -12.34 18.53
N HIS A 159 12.04 -13.55 19.11
CA HIS A 159 10.82 -14.35 19.36
C HIS A 159 9.74 -13.56 20.11
N GLU A 160 10.14 -12.77 21.11
CA GLU A 160 9.25 -11.92 21.92
C GLU A 160 8.49 -10.89 21.09
N SER A 161 9.08 -10.39 20.00
CA SER A 161 8.43 -9.45 19.08
C SER A 161 7.66 -10.15 17.96
N LEU A 162 8.11 -11.34 17.56
CA LEU A 162 7.49 -12.13 16.49
C LEU A 162 6.17 -12.76 16.93
N LEU A 163 6.12 -13.31 18.14
CA LEU A 163 4.95 -14.00 18.68
C LEU A 163 3.68 -13.15 18.68
N PRO A 164 3.66 -11.92 19.25
CA PRO A 164 2.46 -11.07 19.19
C PRO A 164 2.10 -10.67 17.75
N TRP A 165 3.10 -10.56 16.86
CA TRP A 165 2.87 -10.23 15.46
C TRP A 165 2.15 -11.35 14.68
N ILE A 166 2.40 -12.64 15.00
CA ILE A 166 1.71 -13.78 14.36
C ILE A 166 0.44 -14.26 15.08
N THR A 167 0.22 -13.82 16.33
CA THR A 167 -0.88 -14.32 17.17
C THR A 167 -2.25 -13.94 16.64
N GLU A 168 -2.42 -12.73 16.11
CA GLU A 168 -3.69 -12.27 15.56
C GLU A 168 -3.75 -12.50 14.03
N PRO A 169 -4.94 -12.77 13.45
CA PRO A 169 -5.09 -12.88 12.01
C PRO A 169 -4.78 -11.58 11.28
N PHE A 170 -4.03 -11.67 10.18
CA PHE A 170 -3.75 -10.52 9.33
C PHE A 170 -4.96 -10.15 8.50
N THR A 171 -5.27 -8.86 8.37
CA THR A 171 -6.36 -8.36 7.53
C THR A 171 -5.81 -7.81 6.22
N LEU A 172 -6.42 -8.20 5.09
CA LEU A 172 -6.05 -7.66 3.79
C LEU A 172 -6.47 -6.18 3.68
N GLU A 173 -5.51 -5.29 3.45
CA GLU A 173 -5.78 -3.88 3.20
C GLU A 173 -6.14 -3.64 1.73
N HIS A 174 -5.29 -4.13 0.84
CA HIS A 174 -5.47 -3.99 -0.60
C HIS A 174 -4.66 -5.02 -1.38
N ALA A 175 -4.99 -5.16 -2.66
CA ALA A 175 -4.35 -6.09 -3.58
C ALA A 175 -4.04 -5.42 -4.92
N ILE A 176 -2.94 -5.81 -5.54
CA ILE A 176 -2.59 -5.44 -6.91
C ILE A 176 -2.41 -6.72 -7.72
N SER A 177 -2.81 -6.72 -8.99
CA SER A 177 -2.74 -7.91 -9.85
C SER A 177 -2.66 -7.57 -11.32
N THR A 178 -2.16 -8.51 -12.11
CA THR A 178 -2.26 -8.50 -13.58
C THR A 178 -3.60 -9.02 -14.08
N ILE A 179 -4.24 -9.93 -13.33
CA ILE A 179 -5.53 -10.52 -13.70
C ILE A 179 -6.70 -9.82 -13.02
N PRO A 180 -7.88 -9.74 -13.67
CA PRO A 180 -9.10 -9.27 -13.02
C PRO A 180 -9.63 -10.32 -12.05
N LYS A 181 -10.22 -9.85 -10.95
CA LYS A 181 -10.78 -10.70 -9.88
C LYS A 181 -12.01 -11.48 -10.34
N SER A 182 -12.88 -10.83 -11.12
CA SER A 182 -14.01 -11.45 -11.79
C SER A 182 -13.93 -11.15 -13.28
N PRO A 183 -13.64 -12.13 -14.15
CA PRO A 183 -13.62 -11.90 -15.60
C PRO A 183 -15.05 -11.68 -16.08
N ILE A 184 -15.31 -10.49 -16.62
CA ILE A 184 -16.62 -10.14 -17.20
C ILE A 184 -16.54 -10.36 -18.71
N VAL A 185 -17.40 -11.22 -19.24
CA VAL A 185 -17.57 -11.40 -20.68
C VAL A 185 -18.78 -10.58 -21.11
N ILE A 186 -18.55 -9.45 -21.79
CA ILE A 186 -19.62 -8.62 -22.33
C ILE A 186 -20.04 -9.23 -23.66
N LYS A 187 -21.21 -9.88 -23.69
CA LYS A 187 -21.82 -10.36 -24.93
C LYS A 187 -22.80 -9.30 -25.42
N GLN A 188 -22.63 -8.83 -26.64
CA GLN A 188 -23.67 -8.04 -27.30
C GLN A 188 -24.79 -8.97 -27.74
N ALA A 189 -26.04 -8.58 -27.45
CA ALA A 189 -27.18 -9.33 -27.91
C ALA A 189 -27.28 -9.22 -29.44
N PRO A 190 -27.49 -10.34 -30.16
CA PRO A 190 -27.73 -10.30 -31.59
C PRO A 190 -29.00 -9.50 -31.87
N LYS A 191 -28.97 -8.66 -32.91
CA LYS A 191 -30.08 -7.77 -33.25
C LYS A 191 -31.22 -8.52 -33.93
N ASP A 192 -30.89 -9.60 -34.65
CA ASP A 192 -31.83 -10.42 -35.42
C ASP A 192 -31.58 -11.93 -35.27
N THR A 193 -32.62 -12.73 -35.52
CA THR A 193 -32.58 -14.22 -35.47
C THR A 193 -31.64 -14.85 -36.49
N ILE A 194 -31.41 -14.20 -37.64
CA ILE A 194 -30.46 -14.63 -38.67
C ILE A 194 -29.01 -14.36 -38.21
N GLU A 195 -28.77 -13.29 -37.46
CA GLU A 195 -27.47 -13.01 -36.85
C GLU A 195 -27.21 -13.95 -35.67
N ALA A 196 -28.24 -14.30 -34.87
CA ALA A 196 -28.11 -15.26 -33.79
C ALA A 196 -27.65 -16.65 -34.26
N ALA A 197 -28.09 -17.10 -35.45
CA ALA A 197 -27.64 -18.35 -36.04
C ALA A 197 -26.18 -18.31 -36.54
N LYS A 198 -25.66 -17.13 -36.87
CA LYS A 198 -24.25 -16.92 -37.29
C LYS A 198 -23.31 -16.68 -36.11
N THR A 199 -23.82 -16.16 -35.00
CA THR A 199 -23.08 -15.90 -33.75
C THR A 199 -23.06 -17.09 -32.79
N ALA A 200 -23.38 -18.31 -33.27
CA ALA A 200 -23.04 -19.56 -32.60
C ALA A 200 -21.50 -19.79 -32.63
N THR A 201 -20.74 -18.76 -32.30
CA THR A 201 -19.29 -18.76 -32.34
C THR A 201 -18.79 -19.20 -30.97
N THR A 202 -17.93 -20.22 -30.99
CA THR A 202 -17.16 -20.73 -29.86
C THR A 202 -16.72 -19.58 -28.94
N PRO A 203 -16.92 -19.68 -27.62
CA PRO A 203 -16.49 -18.64 -26.69
C PRO A 203 -15.02 -18.31 -26.94
N GLU A 204 -14.72 -17.01 -27.08
CA GLU A 204 -13.35 -16.54 -27.30
C GLU A 204 -12.44 -17.15 -26.22
N PRO A 205 -11.27 -17.68 -26.61
CA PRO A 205 -10.34 -18.22 -25.64
C PRO A 205 -9.96 -17.13 -24.64
N PRO A 206 -9.87 -17.46 -23.35
CA PRO A 206 -9.48 -16.49 -22.34
C PRO A 206 -8.12 -15.90 -22.70
N LYS A 207 -8.01 -14.57 -22.69
CA LYS A 207 -6.76 -13.86 -22.95
C LYS A 207 -5.63 -14.46 -22.10
N VAL A 208 -4.52 -14.80 -22.75
CA VAL A 208 -3.35 -15.40 -22.09
C VAL A 208 -2.64 -14.32 -21.29
N THR A 209 -3.01 -14.17 -20.03
CA THR A 209 -2.40 -13.22 -19.10
C THR A 209 -1.51 -13.95 -18.11
N ALA A 210 -0.26 -13.51 -17.98
CA ALA A 210 0.63 -13.99 -16.93
C ALA A 210 0.12 -13.55 -15.54
N VAL A 211 0.14 -14.46 -14.58
CA VAL A 211 -0.50 -14.30 -13.28
C VAL A 211 0.52 -13.82 -12.25
N TYR A 212 0.39 -12.55 -11.89
CA TYR A 212 1.14 -11.94 -10.81
C TYR A 212 0.17 -11.14 -9.95
N PHE A 213 0.27 -11.31 -8.63
CA PHE A 213 -0.48 -10.47 -7.71
C PHE A 213 0.26 -10.33 -6.38
N THR A 214 0.01 -9.22 -5.70
CA THR A 214 0.53 -8.95 -4.37
C THR A 214 -0.61 -8.58 -3.45
N PHE A 215 -0.63 -9.20 -2.28
CA PHE A 215 -1.52 -8.88 -1.17
C PHE A 215 -0.74 -8.07 -0.13
N TYR A 216 -1.28 -6.89 0.19
CA TYR A 216 -0.79 -6.05 1.27
C TYR A 216 -1.72 -6.23 2.46
N PHE A 217 -1.19 -6.83 3.52
CA PHE A 217 -1.90 -7.02 4.77
C PHE A 217 -1.54 -5.92 5.77
N ASP A 218 -2.31 -5.86 6.84
CA ASP A 218 -1.95 -5.08 8.02
C ASP A 218 -0.58 -5.50 8.58
N ARG A 219 -0.06 -4.66 9.50
CA ARG A 219 1.21 -4.92 10.21
C ARG A 219 2.38 -5.19 9.27
N ASN A 220 2.36 -4.55 8.10
CA ASN A 220 3.41 -4.54 7.10
C ASN A 220 3.78 -5.93 6.52
N LEU A 221 2.86 -6.89 6.53
CA LEU A 221 3.03 -8.16 5.82
C LEU A 221 2.67 -8.01 4.34
N VAL A 222 3.56 -8.47 3.45
CA VAL A 222 3.37 -8.46 2.00
C VAL A 222 3.52 -9.88 1.46
N LEU A 223 2.47 -10.40 0.85
CA LEU A 223 2.51 -11.69 0.14
C LEU A 223 2.55 -11.47 -1.37
N GLU A 224 3.60 -11.93 -2.01
CA GLU A 224 3.77 -11.85 -3.45
C GLU A 224 3.58 -13.22 -4.09
N PHE A 225 2.68 -13.33 -5.06
CA PHE A 225 2.45 -14.56 -5.80
C PHE A 225 2.93 -14.39 -7.23
N GLU A 226 3.80 -15.31 -7.65
CA GLU A 226 4.30 -15.40 -9.02
C GLU A 226 3.97 -16.77 -9.61
N GLN A 227 3.58 -16.78 -10.89
CA GLN A 227 3.45 -18.03 -11.63
C GLN A 227 4.83 -18.68 -11.86
N LYS A 228 4.85 -20.01 -11.85
CA LYS A 228 6.03 -20.82 -12.18
C LYS A 228 6.46 -20.67 -13.65
N ASP A 229 5.48 -20.66 -14.56
CA ASP A 229 5.74 -20.73 -15.99
C ASP A 229 6.21 -19.40 -16.57
N ALA A 230 7.12 -19.49 -17.56
CA ALA A 230 7.66 -18.31 -18.23
C ALA A 230 6.51 -17.50 -18.86
N PRO A 231 6.48 -16.17 -18.65
CA PRO A 231 5.42 -15.34 -19.20
C PRO A 231 5.49 -15.31 -20.73
N ASN A 232 4.32 -15.36 -21.36
CA ASN A 232 4.20 -15.20 -22.82
C ASN A 232 4.54 -13.75 -23.23
N GLU A 233 5.01 -13.54 -24.46
CA GLU A 233 5.42 -12.20 -24.95
C GLU A 233 4.28 -11.17 -24.88
N GLU A 234 3.05 -11.61 -25.14
CA GLU A 234 1.84 -10.78 -25.06
C GLU A 234 1.53 -10.26 -23.64
N ALA A 235 2.04 -10.94 -22.61
CA ALA A 235 1.81 -10.57 -21.22
C ALA A 235 2.87 -9.59 -20.67
N LEU A 236 3.91 -9.25 -21.45
CA LEU A 236 5.01 -8.41 -20.98
C LEU A 236 4.56 -7.01 -20.54
N ASP A 237 3.62 -6.40 -21.25
CA ASP A 237 3.15 -5.06 -20.90
C ASP A 237 2.31 -5.05 -19.63
N GLU A 238 1.49 -6.08 -19.41
CA GLU A 238 0.73 -6.27 -18.17
C GLU A 238 1.69 -6.47 -16.97
N ILE A 239 2.78 -7.22 -17.17
CA ILE A 239 3.83 -7.40 -16.17
C ILE A 239 4.56 -6.09 -15.87
N LYS A 240 4.89 -5.29 -16.89
CA LYS A 240 5.53 -3.97 -16.71
C LYS A 240 4.62 -3.03 -15.92
N ALA A 241 3.33 -2.97 -16.26
CA ALA A 241 2.34 -2.16 -15.56
C ALA A 241 2.23 -2.58 -14.08
N TYR A 242 2.15 -3.88 -13.81
CA TYR A 242 2.17 -4.43 -12.46
C TYR A 242 3.44 -4.04 -11.69
N ARG A 243 4.62 -4.19 -12.29
CA ARG A 243 5.90 -3.79 -11.67
C ARG A 243 5.96 -2.29 -11.37
N ALA A 244 5.43 -1.45 -12.26
CA ALA A 244 5.35 -0.01 -12.04
C ALA A 244 4.40 0.33 -10.87
N GLN A 245 3.24 -0.33 -10.80
CA GLN A 245 2.30 -0.16 -9.68
C GLN A 245 2.93 -0.58 -8.36
N LYS A 246 3.60 -1.74 -8.32
CA LYS A 246 4.34 -2.22 -7.15
C LYS A 246 5.42 -1.24 -6.70
N LYS A 247 6.22 -0.71 -7.63
CA LYS A 247 7.24 0.32 -7.34
C LYS A 247 6.60 1.56 -6.72
N LYS A 248 5.46 2.01 -7.26
CA LYS A 248 4.72 3.17 -6.74
C LYS A 248 4.23 2.93 -5.31
N GLU A 249 3.69 1.76 -4.99
CA GLU A 249 3.28 1.43 -3.62
C GLU A 249 4.48 1.38 -2.66
N ASN A 250 5.59 0.78 -3.08
CA ASN A 250 6.83 0.77 -2.29
C ASN A 250 7.39 2.19 -2.08
N SER A 251 7.32 3.07 -3.08
CA SER A 251 7.74 4.47 -2.92
C SER A 251 6.82 5.24 -1.98
N LYS A 252 5.50 4.99 -2.02
CA LYS A 252 4.56 5.62 -1.08
C LYS A 252 4.81 5.18 0.36
N SER A 253 5.07 3.89 0.60
CA SER A 253 5.37 3.42 1.96
C SER A 253 6.67 4.05 2.48
N LEU A 254 7.72 4.11 1.65
CA LEU A 254 8.97 4.80 1.99
C LEU A 254 8.77 6.30 2.30
N LEU A 255 7.96 6.99 1.49
CA LEU A 255 7.65 8.40 1.74
C LEU A 255 6.84 8.62 3.01
N ARG A 256 5.94 7.68 3.38
CA ARG A 256 5.24 7.73 4.67
C ARG A 256 6.21 7.54 5.82
N THR A 257 7.12 6.56 5.73
CA THR A 257 8.13 6.32 6.77
C THR A 257 9.10 7.49 6.92
N LEU A 258 9.44 8.21 5.85
CA LEU A 258 10.28 9.41 5.93
C LEU A 258 9.56 10.61 6.58
N LYS A 259 8.23 10.67 6.47
CA LYS A 259 7.41 11.75 7.07
C LYS A 259 7.07 11.49 8.53
N SER A 260 6.98 10.23 8.94
CA SER A 260 6.83 9.86 10.35
C SER A 260 8.20 9.88 11.03
N ALA A 261 8.35 10.60 12.15
CA ALA A 261 9.57 10.57 12.96
C ALA A 261 9.79 9.24 13.73
N SER A 262 9.02 8.20 13.38
CA SER A 262 9.11 6.86 13.94
C SER A 262 9.98 5.99 13.03
N GLU A 263 10.62 4.97 13.60
CA GLU A 263 11.48 4.05 12.85
C GLU A 263 10.79 3.52 11.59
N PRO A 264 11.54 3.35 10.48
CA PRO A 264 10.99 2.83 9.26
C PRO A 264 10.61 1.36 9.46
N ASP A 265 9.33 1.10 9.72
CA ASP A 265 8.80 -0.26 9.68
C ASP A 265 8.72 -0.70 8.21
N GLN A 266 9.78 -1.37 7.76
CA GLN A 266 9.85 -1.92 6.41
C GLN A 266 8.82 -3.07 6.25
N PRO A 267 8.42 -3.42 5.03
CA PRO A 267 7.54 -4.57 4.83
C PRO A 267 8.26 -5.90 5.07
N MET A 268 7.61 -6.82 5.77
CA MET A 268 7.97 -8.24 5.80
C MET A 268 7.38 -8.91 4.57
N THR A 269 8.26 -9.33 3.64
CA THR A 269 7.83 -9.86 2.34
C THR A 269 8.02 -11.35 2.29
N ILE A 270 7.00 -12.07 1.82
CA ILE A 270 7.04 -13.49 1.50
C ILE A 270 6.63 -13.63 0.04
N LYS A 271 7.55 -14.13 -0.77
CA LYS A 271 7.35 -14.39 -2.18
C LYS A 271 7.10 -15.88 -2.40
N LEU A 272 6.00 -16.19 -3.07
CA LEU A 272 5.47 -17.53 -3.29
C LEU A 272 5.40 -17.80 -4.80
N ILE A 273 6.03 -18.88 -5.24
CA ILE A 273 5.96 -19.36 -6.62
C ILE A 273 5.00 -20.55 -6.67
N VAL A 274 3.94 -20.42 -7.47
CA VAL A 274 2.83 -21.38 -7.57
C VAL A 274 2.49 -21.67 -9.04
N ASN A 275 1.77 -22.76 -9.29
CA ASN A 275 1.27 -23.05 -10.64
C ASN A 275 0.26 -21.99 -11.08
N GLU A 276 0.17 -21.71 -12.38
CA GLU A 276 -0.72 -20.69 -12.94
C GLU A 276 -2.20 -20.90 -12.56
N ALA A 277 -2.69 -22.14 -12.67
CA ALA A 277 -4.07 -22.49 -12.34
C ALA A 277 -4.39 -22.25 -10.85
N ASP A 278 -3.44 -22.58 -9.97
CA ASP A 278 -3.57 -22.40 -8.53
C ASP A 278 -3.50 -20.92 -8.15
N ALA A 279 -2.59 -20.17 -8.76
CA ALA A 279 -2.48 -18.72 -8.61
C ALA A 279 -3.80 -18.01 -8.98
N LYS A 280 -4.38 -18.37 -10.13
CA LYS A 280 -5.68 -17.85 -10.59
C LYS A 280 -6.79 -18.22 -9.61
N ALA A 281 -6.82 -19.47 -9.14
CA ALA A 281 -7.84 -19.93 -8.19
C ALA A 281 -7.75 -19.16 -6.87
N ILE A 282 -6.55 -18.99 -6.31
CA ILE A 282 -6.31 -18.23 -5.07
C ILE A 282 -6.80 -16.80 -5.22
N TYR A 283 -6.32 -16.08 -6.23
CA TYR A 283 -6.64 -14.66 -6.39
C TYR A 283 -8.16 -14.40 -6.57
N ARG A 284 -8.84 -15.29 -7.30
CA ARG A 284 -10.28 -15.16 -7.58
C ARG A 284 -11.16 -15.60 -6.41
N ALA A 285 -10.75 -16.60 -5.64
CA ALA A 285 -11.52 -17.11 -4.51
C ALA A 285 -11.46 -16.18 -3.28
N VAL A 286 -10.34 -15.48 -3.10
CA VAL A 286 -10.11 -14.61 -1.94
C VAL A 286 -11.00 -13.37 -2.00
N PRO A 287 -11.81 -13.04 -0.98
CA PRO A 287 -12.65 -11.83 -0.98
C PRO A 287 -11.82 -10.54 -0.89
N THR A 288 -12.45 -9.36 -1.06
CA THR A 288 -11.75 -8.06 -0.94
C THR A 288 -11.28 -7.76 0.47
N LYS A 289 -11.99 -8.26 1.48
CA LYS A 289 -11.61 -8.21 2.90
C LYS A 289 -11.38 -9.62 3.40
N THR A 290 -10.27 -10.22 3.00
CA THR A 290 -9.86 -11.53 3.51
C THR A 290 -9.00 -11.38 4.75
N ARG A 291 -8.78 -12.49 5.43
CA ARG A 291 -7.83 -12.60 6.52
C ARG A 291 -6.84 -13.73 6.26
N LEU A 292 -5.72 -13.72 6.98
CA LEU A 292 -4.64 -14.69 6.83
C LEU A 292 -4.16 -15.18 8.20
N ALA A 293 -4.02 -16.49 8.33
CA ALA A 293 -3.21 -17.12 9.38
C ALA A 293 -1.87 -17.55 8.79
N LEU A 294 -0.79 -17.28 9.54
CA LEU A 294 0.58 -17.58 9.13
C LEU A 294 1.20 -18.58 10.11
N LYS A 295 1.80 -19.65 9.57
CA LYS A 295 2.69 -20.56 10.29
C LYS A 295 4.10 -20.44 9.70
N LEU A 296 5.06 -20.14 10.57
CA LEU A 296 6.48 -19.99 10.25
C LEU A 296 7.23 -21.30 10.40
#